data_AF-A0A0D2DT74-F1
#
_entry.id   AF-A0A0D2DT74-F1
#
_cell.length_a   1.000
_cell.length_b   1.000
_cell.length_c   1.000
_cell.angle_alpha   90.00
_cell.angle_beta   90.00
_cell.angle_gamma   90.00
#
_symmetry.space_group_name_H-M   'P 1'
#
loop_
_entity.id
_entity.type
_entity.pdbx_description
1 polymer ?
#
loop_
_entity_poly.entity_id
_entity_poly.type
_entity_poly.pdbx_seq_one_letter_code
_entity_poly.pdbx_strand_id
1 'polypeptide(L)'
;MSRREARAAELPQAVRKQRTDSPNGGIKAFAPAKDSVLWANDGRDGIDSIPSAPKGWESIGELGRTSHKNSQDDAVFIPSTKNKSNEDDAALIPSTKNKLWLATQANERRTATPNAQSNDANEKRIAILNAQINHAKLLASAKDAVNSRKAGHTQRLGQKHAAELQHVKFANEQIFESLRVDLRAEVDRLTKEVKSVPAVASGLLNSDDRALAELNELSLSHAVRQEDALDVDELQGRVDRLTHALQHFRAGAVKDRLDRIYLESFHSADLAGDAQNAHDVSEPTHETAKEELNSLYEEIDDMVTMVVAHDHGNALRAALQDFCRAQTQETQAAEEKVYTRLCSLTEALEGLAARAERLQVQRHNLHELEAQVRLLEANNSPRKDAAKVVTRAESNDTTPAADALLQHLSLSTHAHKLSEIADLHTLLDDVTTKFEQQSAQNVAEILDTSALAATRRRVALEKVAEALATDGNHELALRALAESIAVTRAKIEDAQN
;
A
#
# COMPACT_ATOMS: atom_id res chain seq x y z
N MET A 1 60.85 -7.05 46.72
CA MET A 1 60.72 -5.91 45.78
C MET A 1 59.25 -5.51 45.80
N SER A 2 58.82 -4.57 46.67
CA SER A 2 58.72 -3.11 46.43
C SER A 2 57.93 -2.80 45.15
N ARG A 3 56.82 -2.07 45.07
CA ARG A 3 56.11 -1.01 45.84
C ARG A 3 54.64 -1.08 45.34
N ARG A 4 53.54 -0.96 46.10
CA ARG A 4 52.96 0.13 46.92
C ARG A 4 52.76 1.49 46.22
N GLU A 5 51.57 2.02 46.47
CA GLU A 5 51.08 3.41 46.35
C GLU A 5 50.41 3.83 45.03
N ALA A 6 49.36 4.68 45.00
CA ALA A 6 48.23 5.07 45.85
C ALA A 6 47.66 6.38 45.27
N ARG A 7 46.39 6.67 45.59
CA ARG A 7 45.71 8.01 45.55
C ARG A 7 45.27 8.55 44.18
N ALA A 8 44.22 9.36 44.05
CA ALA A 8 43.06 9.70 44.88
C ALA A 8 42.16 10.68 44.08
N ALA A 9 40.88 10.72 44.44
CA ALA A 9 39.95 11.87 44.49
C ALA A 9 39.70 12.74 43.25
N GLU A 10 38.43 12.86 42.85
CA GLU A 10 37.64 14.09 43.11
C GLU A 10 36.14 13.89 42.83
N LEU A 11 35.33 14.24 43.84
CA LEU A 11 33.90 14.56 43.78
C LEU A 11 33.75 16.05 43.42
N PRO A 12 32.57 16.49 42.94
CA PRO A 12 31.82 17.41 43.81
C PRO A 12 30.30 17.24 43.81
N GLN A 13 29.78 17.34 45.04
CA GLN A 13 28.65 18.15 45.52
C GLN A 13 27.24 18.03 44.90
N ALA A 14 26.39 17.49 45.78
CA ALA A 14 24.95 17.65 45.94
C ALA A 14 24.35 19.05 45.65
N VAL A 15 23.19 19.05 44.98
CA VAL A 15 22.15 20.07 45.18
C VAL A 15 20.95 19.42 45.87
N ARG A 16 20.82 19.78 47.14
CA ARG A 16 19.72 19.51 48.05
C ARG A 16 18.57 20.47 47.68
N LYS A 17 17.42 19.97 47.23
CA LYS A 17 16.18 20.77 47.21
C LYS A 17 15.14 20.17 48.16
N GLN A 18 14.54 21.11 48.88
CA GLN A 18 13.85 20.95 50.14
C GLN A 18 12.48 20.29 49.99
N ARG A 19 12.16 19.48 51.00
CA ARG A 19 10.79 19.15 51.41
C ARG A 19 9.97 20.42 51.59
N THR A 20 8.75 20.40 51.08
CA THR A 20 7.64 21.13 51.68
C THR A 20 6.65 20.08 52.18
N ASP A 21 6.51 20.03 53.50
CA ASP A 21 5.47 19.30 54.18
C ASP A 21 4.19 20.16 54.16
N SER A 22 3.06 19.60 53.72
CA SER A 22 1.79 19.83 54.44
C SER A 22 0.67 18.87 54.03
N PRO A 23 -0.26 18.59 54.96
CA PRO A 23 -1.05 17.37 54.98
C PRO A 23 -2.56 17.60 54.74
N ASN A 24 -3.20 16.61 54.13
CA ASN A 24 -4.61 16.23 54.31
C ASN A 24 -4.82 15.02 53.39
N GLY A 25 -5.13 13.82 53.85
CA GLY A 25 -6.24 13.51 54.74
C GLY A 25 -7.32 12.86 53.87
N GLY A 26 -7.48 11.53 53.93
CA GLY A 26 -8.52 10.85 53.17
C GLY A 26 -8.30 9.37 52.93
N ILE A 27 -8.26 8.58 54.01
CA ILE A 27 -8.40 7.13 53.95
C ILE A 27 -9.86 6.82 53.55
N LYS A 28 -10.06 6.19 52.40
CA LYS A 28 -11.22 5.34 52.15
C LYS A 28 -10.76 4.05 51.50
N ALA A 29 -10.73 3.01 52.33
CA ALA A 29 -10.72 1.63 51.92
C ALA A 29 -12.05 1.31 51.20
N PHE A 30 -11.97 0.67 50.03
CA PHE A 30 -12.98 -0.27 49.57
C PHE A 30 -12.29 -1.42 48.83
N ALA A 31 -12.82 -2.60 49.09
CA ALA A 31 -12.29 -3.93 48.89
C ALA A 31 -12.24 -4.37 47.40
N PRO A 32 -11.64 -5.53 47.09
CA PRO A 32 -11.29 -5.93 45.73
C PRO A 32 -12.45 -6.62 45.03
N ALA A 33 -12.78 -6.16 43.82
CA ALA A 33 -13.63 -6.91 42.89
C ALA A 33 -12.76 -7.90 42.10
N LYS A 34 -13.01 -9.17 42.34
CA LYS A 34 -12.63 -10.28 41.47
C LYS A 34 -13.39 -10.11 40.16
N ASP A 35 -12.68 -10.00 39.04
CA ASP A 35 -13.21 -10.42 37.75
C ASP A 35 -12.15 -11.25 37.03
N SER A 36 -12.37 -12.56 37.15
CA SER A 36 -11.70 -13.62 36.44
C SER A 36 -12.35 -13.71 35.06
N VAL A 37 -11.79 -13.03 34.06
CA VAL A 37 -12.17 -13.26 32.66
C VAL A 37 -11.17 -14.23 32.06
N LEU A 38 -11.61 -15.49 32.01
CA LEU A 38 -11.04 -16.52 31.15
C LEU A 38 -11.03 -16.02 29.70
N TRP A 39 -9.86 -15.98 29.08
CA TRP A 39 -9.76 -16.06 27.64
C TRP A 39 -9.52 -17.53 27.30
N ALA A 40 -10.59 -18.19 26.88
CA ALA A 40 -10.52 -19.49 26.26
C ALA A 40 -9.93 -19.31 24.85
N ASN A 41 -8.87 -20.07 24.58
CA ASN A 41 -8.46 -20.46 23.24
C ASN A 41 -9.60 -21.26 22.61
N ASP A 42 -10.12 -20.78 21.48
CA ASP A 42 -10.71 -21.65 20.47
C ASP A 42 -10.06 -21.34 19.14
N GLY A 43 -9.37 -22.36 18.61
CA GLY A 43 -8.86 -22.38 17.26
C GLY A 43 -9.82 -23.07 16.30
N ARG A 44 -9.59 -22.79 15.01
CA ARG A 44 -10.18 -23.35 13.78
C ARG A 44 -11.53 -22.76 13.37
N ASP A 45 -11.51 -21.93 12.34
CA ASP A 45 -11.73 -22.26 10.91
C ASP A 45 -11.23 -21.02 10.12
N GLY A 46 -10.45 -21.10 9.04
CA GLY A 46 -10.76 -21.77 7.79
C GLY A 46 -11.57 -20.83 6.89
N ILE A 47 -11.01 -20.48 5.72
CA ILE A 47 -11.64 -19.88 4.50
C ILE A 47 -11.26 -18.41 4.20
N ASP A 48 -10.46 -18.28 3.13
CA ASP A 48 -10.39 -17.23 2.12
C ASP A 48 -10.90 -15.82 2.46
N SER A 49 -9.97 -14.87 2.55
CA SER A 49 -10.29 -13.45 2.40
C SER A 49 -9.30 -12.79 1.43
N ILE A 50 -9.74 -12.76 0.18
CA ILE A 50 -9.24 -11.89 -0.88
C ILE A 50 -9.38 -10.43 -0.40
N PRO A 51 -8.35 -9.57 -0.46
CA PRO A 51 -8.50 -8.17 -0.12
C PRO A 51 -9.40 -7.48 -1.15
N SER A 52 -10.62 -7.13 -0.71
CA SER A 52 -11.53 -6.27 -1.47
C SER A 52 -10.85 -4.93 -1.76
N ALA A 53 -10.81 -4.59 -3.05
CA ALA A 53 -10.44 -3.28 -3.55
C ALA A 53 -11.32 -2.16 -2.92
N PRO A 54 -10.79 -0.94 -2.78
CA PRO A 54 -11.59 0.18 -2.29
C PRO A 54 -12.68 0.52 -3.31
N LYS A 55 -13.92 0.13 -2.98
CA LYS A 55 -15.13 0.61 -3.66
C LYS A 55 -15.27 2.10 -3.40
N GLY A 56 -14.97 2.92 -4.40
CA GLY A 56 -15.07 4.37 -4.26
C GLY A 56 -15.17 5.17 -5.54
N TRP A 57 -15.40 4.58 -6.71
CA TRP A 57 -15.57 5.34 -7.96
C TRP A 57 -16.52 4.61 -8.91
N GLU A 58 -17.82 4.66 -8.64
CA GLU A 58 -18.84 4.41 -9.67
C GLU A 58 -19.96 5.45 -9.56
N SER A 59 -20.10 6.21 -10.64
CA SER A 59 -21.31 6.82 -11.18
C SER A 59 -22.30 7.46 -10.20
N ILE A 60 -22.17 8.78 -10.00
CA ILE A 60 -23.31 9.64 -9.66
C ILE A 60 -23.97 10.07 -10.97
N GLY A 61 -24.80 9.17 -11.49
CA GLY A 61 -25.92 9.51 -12.36
C GLY A 61 -27.20 9.46 -11.53
N GLU A 62 -27.89 10.59 -11.49
CA GLU A 62 -29.32 10.74 -11.22
C GLU A 62 -29.90 10.44 -9.82
N LEU A 63 -30.78 11.39 -9.44
CA LEU A 63 -31.90 11.34 -8.49
C LEU A 63 -31.62 11.62 -7.00
N GLY A 64 -31.96 12.86 -6.62
CA GLY A 64 -32.31 13.25 -5.27
C GLY A 64 -33.45 14.28 -5.25
N ARG A 65 -34.68 13.84 -5.57
CA ARG A 65 -35.89 14.49 -5.05
C ARG A 65 -36.02 14.08 -3.59
N THR A 66 -35.86 15.00 -2.64
CA THR A 66 -36.64 14.96 -1.40
C THR A 66 -37.05 16.37 -1.00
N SER A 67 -38.23 16.42 -0.41
CA SER A 67 -39.04 17.57 -0.10
C SER A 67 -38.86 17.90 1.37
N HIS A 68 -38.47 19.13 1.73
CA HIS A 68 -38.94 19.73 2.98
C HIS A 68 -38.95 21.26 2.94
N LYS A 69 -39.99 21.76 3.60
CA LYS A 69 -40.57 23.11 3.59
C LYS A 69 -39.85 24.04 4.56
N ASN A 70 -39.76 25.31 4.15
CA ASN A 70 -40.15 26.55 4.86
C ASN A 70 -39.09 27.67 4.92
N SER A 71 -39.62 28.88 4.69
CA SER A 71 -39.12 30.24 4.98
C SER A 71 -38.16 30.84 3.95
N GLN A 72 -38.66 31.66 3.00
CA GLN A 72 -38.80 33.15 3.08
C GLN A 72 -37.45 33.83 3.39
N ASP A 73 -36.89 34.75 2.60
CA ASP A 73 -37.30 35.53 1.43
C ASP A 73 -36.02 35.84 0.60
N ASP A 74 -36.16 36.52 -0.55
CA ASP A 74 -35.11 37.02 -1.48
C ASP A 74 -34.77 36.14 -2.70
N ALA A 75 -35.75 36.01 -3.61
CA ALA A 75 -35.52 35.58 -4.98
C ALA A 75 -35.49 36.78 -5.94
N VAL A 76 -34.31 37.03 -6.53
CA VAL A 76 -34.15 37.88 -7.71
C VAL A 76 -34.79 37.17 -8.91
N PHE A 77 -35.87 37.78 -9.39
CA PHE A 77 -36.74 37.34 -10.46
C PHE A 77 -36.01 37.33 -11.82
N ILE A 78 -35.63 36.16 -12.33
CA ILE A 78 -35.28 35.97 -13.75
C ILE A 78 -36.55 35.52 -14.48
N PRO A 79 -37.18 36.34 -15.33
CA PRO A 79 -38.33 35.89 -16.09
C PRO A 79 -37.87 34.95 -17.21
N SER A 80 -38.22 33.68 -17.06
CA SER A 80 -38.30 32.70 -18.15
C SER A 80 -39.41 33.13 -19.11
N THR A 81 -39.05 33.79 -20.21
CA THR A 81 -39.98 34.01 -21.31
C THR A 81 -40.05 32.75 -22.16
N LYS A 82 -41.14 32.01 -21.95
CA LYS A 82 -41.68 31.00 -22.85
C LYS A 82 -41.53 31.44 -24.32
N ASN A 83 -40.95 30.57 -25.13
CA ASN A 83 -41.17 30.51 -26.58
C ASN A 83 -42.68 30.34 -26.81
N LYS A 84 -43.39 31.46 -26.90
CA LYS A 84 -44.66 31.57 -27.59
C LYS A 84 -44.36 32.31 -28.88
N SER A 85 -44.53 31.59 -29.99
CA SER A 85 -45.13 32.07 -31.24
C SER A 85 -44.94 33.57 -31.50
N ASN A 86 -44.07 33.92 -32.44
CA ASN A 86 -44.31 35.02 -33.36
C ASN A 86 -43.78 34.58 -34.73
N GLU A 87 -44.60 33.76 -35.38
CA GLU A 87 -44.59 33.55 -36.83
C GLU A 87 -45.22 34.76 -37.57
N ASP A 88 -45.64 35.78 -36.82
CA ASP A 88 -46.18 37.04 -37.32
C ASP A 88 -45.12 38.14 -37.21
N ASP A 89 -44.28 38.31 -38.25
CA ASP A 89 -43.62 39.60 -38.56
C ASP A 89 -42.93 39.62 -39.95
N ALA A 90 -43.36 38.75 -40.87
CA ALA A 90 -43.06 38.88 -42.29
C ALA A 90 -43.96 39.92 -43.00
N ALA A 91 -44.73 40.71 -42.26
CA ALA A 91 -45.79 41.57 -42.79
C ALA A 91 -45.65 43.03 -42.36
N LEU A 92 -44.49 43.67 -42.61
CA LEU A 92 -44.42 45.13 -42.57
C LEU A 92 -43.42 45.74 -43.56
N ILE A 93 -43.42 45.23 -44.79
CA ILE A 93 -43.14 46.09 -45.95
C ILE A 93 -44.51 46.42 -46.53
N PRO A 94 -45.09 47.61 -46.27
CA PRO A 94 -46.28 48.02 -46.99
C PRO A 94 -45.90 48.00 -48.48
N SER A 95 -46.63 47.20 -49.27
CA SER A 95 -46.55 47.20 -50.73
C SER A 95 -46.93 48.59 -51.25
N THR A 96 -45.97 49.51 -51.23
CA THR A 96 -46.05 50.87 -51.77
C THR A 96 -46.16 50.86 -53.29
N LYS A 97 -45.86 49.72 -53.94
CA LYS A 97 -46.07 49.50 -55.37
C LYS A 97 -47.55 49.62 -55.77
N ASN A 98 -48.49 49.16 -54.94
CA ASN A 98 -49.92 49.24 -55.30
C ASN A 98 -50.51 50.66 -55.19
N LYS A 99 -49.99 51.51 -54.29
CA LYS A 99 -50.44 52.91 -54.19
C LYS A 99 -49.84 53.80 -55.29
N LEU A 100 -48.62 53.51 -55.74
CA LEU A 100 -47.99 54.23 -56.85
C LEU A 100 -48.70 53.93 -58.19
N TRP A 101 -49.13 52.68 -58.40
CA TRP A 101 -49.82 52.27 -59.61
C TRP A 101 -51.23 52.87 -59.73
N LEU A 102 -52.00 52.91 -58.63
CA LEU A 102 -53.34 53.51 -58.59
C LEU A 102 -53.33 55.03 -58.82
N ALA A 103 -52.30 55.75 -58.34
CA ALA A 103 -52.15 57.18 -58.60
C ALA A 103 -51.75 57.50 -60.06
N THR A 104 -51.11 56.53 -60.74
CA THR A 104 -50.69 56.67 -62.14
C THR A 104 -51.87 56.42 -63.09
N GLN A 105 -52.77 55.48 -62.76
CA GLN A 105 -53.91 55.11 -63.61
C GLN A 105 -55.10 56.09 -63.55
N ALA A 106 -55.24 56.86 -62.46
CA ALA A 106 -56.33 57.83 -62.32
C ALA A 106 -56.16 59.12 -63.16
N ASN A 107 -55.04 59.29 -63.87
CA ASN A 107 -54.63 60.58 -64.45
C ASN A 107 -54.66 60.65 -65.99
N GLU A 108 -55.14 59.60 -66.67
CA GLU A 108 -55.16 59.52 -68.14
C GLU A 108 -56.48 60.00 -68.80
N ARG A 109 -57.41 60.64 -68.06
CA ARG A 109 -58.74 61.01 -68.60
C ARG A 109 -59.17 62.48 -68.44
N ARG A 110 -58.30 63.47 -68.66
CA ARG A 110 -58.75 64.87 -68.89
C ARG A 110 -57.98 65.58 -70.00
N THR A 111 -58.73 66.07 -70.97
CA THR A 111 -58.32 66.70 -72.24
C THR A 111 -58.25 68.23 -72.16
N ALA A 112 -57.22 68.78 -72.82
CA ALA A 112 -57.15 70.08 -73.52
C ALA A 112 -57.28 71.41 -72.76
N THR A 113 -56.14 72.06 -72.48
CA THR A 113 -55.87 73.52 -72.53
C THR A 113 -54.37 73.78 -72.28
N PRO A 114 -53.64 74.55 -73.13
CA PRO A 114 -52.16 74.59 -73.10
C PRO A 114 -51.53 75.31 -71.88
N ASN A 115 -52.28 76.16 -71.16
CA ASN A 115 -51.80 76.78 -69.92
C ASN A 115 -52.19 76.01 -68.64
N ALA A 116 -53.13 75.06 -68.71
CA ALA A 116 -53.50 74.20 -67.59
C ALA A 116 -52.60 72.96 -67.48
N GLN A 117 -52.05 72.49 -68.60
CA GLN A 117 -51.12 71.35 -68.65
C GLN A 117 -49.79 71.61 -67.92
N SER A 118 -49.29 72.85 -67.91
CA SER A 118 -48.06 73.22 -67.21
C SER A 118 -48.24 73.19 -65.69
N ASN A 119 -49.38 73.69 -65.19
CA ASN A 119 -49.70 73.65 -63.76
C ASN A 119 -50.00 72.23 -63.28
N ASP A 120 -50.76 71.43 -64.02
CA ASP A 120 -51.06 70.04 -63.70
C ASP A 120 -49.79 69.15 -63.74
N ALA A 121 -48.87 69.40 -64.69
CA ALA A 121 -47.56 68.73 -64.72
C ALA A 121 -46.66 69.13 -63.53
N ASN A 122 -46.69 70.41 -63.11
CA ASN A 122 -45.95 70.88 -61.94
C ASN A 122 -46.54 70.32 -60.65
N GLU A 123 -47.86 70.25 -60.51
CA GLU A 123 -48.54 69.60 -59.40
C GLU A 123 -48.21 68.11 -59.31
N LYS A 124 -48.17 67.39 -60.45
CA LYS A 124 -47.71 66.00 -60.53
C LYS A 124 -46.27 65.84 -60.06
N ARG A 125 -45.37 66.74 -60.48
CA ARG A 125 -43.97 66.74 -60.04
C ARG A 125 -43.84 67.00 -58.53
N ILE A 126 -44.60 67.96 -57.99
CA ILE A 126 -44.64 68.26 -56.54
C ILE A 126 -45.16 67.04 -55.77
N ALA A 127 -46.22 66.38 -56.23
CA ALA A 127 -46.78 65.19 -55.60
C ALA A 127 -45.77 64.01 -55.59
N ILE A 128 -45.08 63.78 -56.71
CA ILE A 128 -44.03 62.74 -56.81
C ILE A 128 -42.85 63.07 -55.89
N LEU A 129 -42.37 64.31 -55.89
CA LEU A 129 -41.28 64.76 -55.00
C LEU A 129 -41.67 64.61 -53.53
N ASN A 130 -42.89 64.99 -53.15
CA ASN A 130 -43.38 64.80 -51.78
C ASN A 130 -43.46 63.30 -51.42
N ALA A 131 -43.90 62.43 -52.33
CA ALA A 131 -43.90 60.99 -52.11
C ALA A 131 -42.47 60.43 -51.95
N GLN A 132 -41.51 60.90 -52.75
CA GLN A 132 -40.10 60.52 -52.65
C GLN A 132 -39.46 61.02 -51.35
N ILE A 133 -39.74 62.26 -50.93
CA ILE A 133 -39.29 62.82 -49.66
C ILE A 133 -39.85 62.00 -48.49
N ASN A 134 -41.14 61.65 -48.53
CA ASN A 134 -41.75 60.82 -47.49
C ASN A 134 -41.16 59.40 -47.48
N HIS A 135 -40.89 58.81 -48.64
CA HIS A 135 -40.22 57.51 -48.73
C HIS A 135 -38.78 57.56 -48.18
N ALA A 136 -38.02 58.61 -48.49
CA ALA A 136 -36.68 58.81 -47.94
C ALA A 136 -36.71 58.96 -46.41
N LYS A 137 -37.68 59.70 -45.86
CA LYS A 137 -37.90 59.81 -44.40
C LYS A 137 -38.22 58.46 -43.76
N LEU A 138 -39.07 57.65 -44.39
CA LEU A 138 -39.39 56.29 -43.92
C LEU A 138 -38.18 55.37 -43.94
N LEU A 139 -37.36 55.42 -44.99
CA LEU A 139 -36.11 54.65 -45.08
C LEU A 139 -35.08 55.09 -44.04
N ALA A 140 -34.94 56.40 -43.80
CA ALA A 140 -34.07 56.93 -42.74
C ALA A 140 -34.53 56.42 -41.37
N SER A 141 -35.83 56.55 -41.07
CA SER A 141 -36.41 56.03 -39.81
C SER A 141 -36.24 54.53 -39.64
N ALA A 142 -36.44 53.74 -40.71
CA ALA A 142 -36.21 52.30 -40.68
C ALA A 142 -34.72 51.95 -40.44
N LYS A 143 -33.79 52.69 -41.07
CA LYS A 143 -32.35 52.54 -40.85
C LYS A 143 -31.97 52.86 -39.40
N ASP A 144 -32.51 53.93 -38.84
CA ASP A 144 -32.27 54.33 -37.44
C ASP A 144 -32.82 53.28 -36.46
N ALA A 145 -33.99 52.70 -36.75
CA ALA A 145 -34.56 51.61 -35.98
C ALA A 145 -33.68 50.34 -36.03
N VAL A 146 -33.15 49.99 -37.21
CA VAL A 146 -32.20 48.87 -37.37
C VAL A 146 -30.91 49.12 -36.61
N ASN A 147 -30.34 50.32 -36.70
CA ASN A 147 -29.10 50.68 -35.98
C ASN A 147 -29.31 50.64 -34.46
N SER A 148 -30.44 51.15 -33.97
CA SER A 148 -30.80 51.11 -32.54
C SER A 148 -30.94 49.66 -32.05
N ARG A 149 -31.58 48.78 -32.83
CA ARG A 149 -31.66 47.34 -32.51
C ARG A 149 -30.29 46.68 -32.49
N LYS A 150 -29.42 46.98 -33.47
CA LYS A 150 -28.04 46.46 -33.51
C LYS A 150 -27.23 46.88 -32.29
N ALA A 151 -27.28 48.16 -31.91
CA ALA A 151 -26.61 48.67 -30.72
C ALA A 151 -27.13 48.00 -29.42
N GLY A 152 -28.44 47.77 -29.33
CA GLY A 152 -29.03 47.02 -28.21
C GLY A 152 -28.54 45.56 -28.14
N HIS A 153 -28.43 44.89 -29.29
CA HIS A 153 -27.90 43.53 -29.35
C HIS A 153 -26.42 43.43 -28.97
N THR A 154 -25.57 44.34 -29.46
CA THR A 154 -24.15 44.35 -29.10
C THR A 154 -23.95 44.63 -27.61
N GLN A 155 -24.71 45.57 -27.04
CA GLN A 155 -24.69 45.83 -25.60
C GLN A 155 -25.12 44.59 -24.79
N ARG A 156 -26.22 43.94 -25.18
CA ARG A 156 -26.71 42.72 -24.50
C ARG A 156 -25.68 41.57 -24.58
N LEU A 157 -25.04 41.38 -25.73
CA LEU A 157 -23.98 40.37 -25.89
C LEU A 157 -22.76 40.71 -25.03
N GLY A 158 -22.34 41.98 -24.99
CA GLY A 158 -21.25 42.44 -24.13
C GLY A 158 -21.54 42.22 -22.64
N GLN A 159 -22.77 42.52 -22.20
CA GLN A 159 -23.21 42.25 -20.83
C GLN A 159 -23.23 40.76 -20.51
N LYS A 160 -23.76 39.92 -21.42
CA LYS A 160 -23.76 38.46 -21.24
C LYS A 160 -22.34 37.92 -21.12
N HIS A 161 -21.43 38.37 -22.00
CA HIS A 161 -20.04 37.95 -21.96
C HIS A 161 -19.32 38.39 -20.68
N ALA A 162 -19.54 39.63 -20.23
CA ALA A 162 -18.99 40.11 -18.97
C ALA A 162 -19.51 39.30 -17.76
N ALA A 163 -20.81 38.96 -17.74
CA ALA A 163 -21.40 38.11 -16.71
C ALA A 163 -20.83 36.68 -16.74
N GLU A 164 -20.64 36.10 -17.93
CA GLU A 164 -20.01 34.77 -18.10
C GLU A 164 -18.56 34.78 -17.60
N LEU A 165 -17.77 35.80 -17.94
CA LEU A 165 -16.40 35.96 -17.45
C LEU A 165 -16.34 36.09 -15.92
N GLN A 166 -17.26 36.87 -15.32
CA GLN A 166 -17.37 36.98 -13.86
C GLN A 166 -17.74 35.64 -13.22
N HIS A 167 -18.68 34.91 -13.81
CA HIS A 167 -19.10 33.60 -13.32
C HIS A 167 -17.94 32.59 -13.36
N VAL A 168 -17.21 32.51 -14.48
CA VAL A 168 -16.04 31.63 -14.60
C VAL A 168 -14.96 32.02 -13.59
N LYS A 169 -14.68 33.32 -13.43
CA LYS A 169 -13.71 33.80 -12.45
C LYS A 169 -14.11 33.42 -11.02
N PHE A 170 -15.39 33.59 -10.68
CA PHE A 170 -15.92 33.23 -9.37
C PHE A 170 -15.83 31.72 -9.12
N ALA A 171 -16.23 30.89 -10.09
CA ALA A 171 -16.14 29.43 -9.99
C ALA A 171 -14.67 28.97 -9.83
N ASN A 172 -13.73 29.57 -10.57
CA ASN A 172 -12.31 29.27 -10.42
C ASN A 172 -11.80 29.64 -9.02
N GLU A 173 -12.13 30.82 -8.49
CA GLU A 173 -11.73 31.22 -7.13
C GLU A 173 -12.32 30.27 -6.08
N GLN A 174 -13.57 29.84 -6.26
CA GLN A 174 -14.20 28.87 -5.36
C GLN A 174 -13.47 27.52 -5.36
N ILE A 175 -13.06 27.02 -6.54
CA ILE A 175 -12.28 25.79 -6.67
C ILE A 175 -10.90 25.96 -6.02
N PHE A 176 -10.22 27.08 -6.25
CA PHE A 176 -8.92 27.37 -5.61
C PHE A 176 -9.04 27.44 -4.09
N GLU A 177 -10.07 28.08 -3.55
CA GLU A 177 -10.26 28.17 -2.11
C GLU A 177 -10.58 26.80 -1.51
N SER A 178 -11.41 25.98 -2.17
CA SER A 178 -11.64 24.58 -1.76
C SER A 178 -10.33 23.80 -1.73
N LEU A 179 -9.53 23.88 -2.79
CA LEU A 179 -8.23 23.20 -2.88
C LEU A 179 -7.26 23.66 -1.78
N ARG A 180 -7.25 24.95 -1.44
CA ARG A 180 -6.44 25.48 -0.32
C ARG A 180 -6.87 24.90 1.02
N VAL A 181 -8.18 24.82 1.26
CA VAL A 181 -8.73 24.26 2.50
C VAL A 181 -8.37 22.79 2.62
N ASP A 182 -8.54 22.02 1.54
CA ASP A 182 -8.22 20.59 1.52
C ASP A 182 -6.72 20.36 1.70
N LEU A 183 -5.87 21.11 1.00
CA LEU A 183 -4.42 21.01 1.12
C LEU A 183 -3.94 21.36 2.55
N ARG A 184 -4.49 22.40 3.17
CA ARG A 184 -4.18 22.74 4.57
C ARG A 184 -4.63 21.66 5.54
N ALA A 185 -5.85 21.14 5.37
CA ALA A 185 -6.37 20.06 6.20
C ALA A 185 -5.47 18.81 6.12
N GLU A 186 -4.98 18.49 4.92
CA GLU A 186 -4.13 17.34 4.68
C GLU A 186 -2.70 17.54 5.22
N VAL A 187 -2.14 18.74 5.08
CA VAL A 187 -0.87 19.12 5.73
C VAL A 187 -0.98 19.06 7.25
N ASP A 188 -2.10 19.52 7.83
CA ASP A 188 -2.35 19.44 9.27
C ASP A 188 -2.51 17.99 9.74
N ARG A 189 -3.20 17.15 8.95
CA ARG A 189 -3.32 15.71 9.21
C ARG A 189 -1.96 15.04 9.20
N LEU A 190 -1.18 15.25 8.15
CA LEU A 190 0.17 14.71 8.03
C LEU A 190 1.08 15.21 9.17
N THR A 191 0.97 16.48 9.55
CA THR A 191 1.74 17.04 10.68
C THR A 191 1.39 16.36 12.00
N LYS A 192 0.10 16.05 12.25
CA LYS A 192 -0.32 15.26 13.42
C LYS A 192 0.24 13.85 13.37
N GLU A 193 0.18 13.20 12.21
CA GLU A 193 0.72 11.85 12.02
C GLU A 193 2.23 11.81 12.25
N VAL A 194 2.99 12.73 11.64
CA VAL A 194 4.44 12.88 11.83
C VAL A 194 4.79 13.16 13.30
N LYS A 195 4.01 13.99 14.00
CA LYS A 195 4.20 14.24 15.45
C LYS A 195 3.95 13.00 16.31
N SER A 196 3.09 12.08 15.85
CA SER A 196 2.81 10.82 16.57
C SER A 196 3.90 9.76 16.35
N VAL A 197 4.64 9.80 15.23
CA VAL A 197 5.66 8.79 14.90
C VAL A 197 6.71 8.63 16.00
N PRO A 198 7.32 9.69 16.58
CA PRO A 198 8.29 9.52 17.66
C PRO A 198 7.72 8.82 18.90
N ALA A 199 6.47 9.08 19.26
CA ALA A 199 5.81 8.42 20.39
C ALA A 199 5.55 6.93 20.10
N VAL A 200 5.12 6.60 18.88
CA VAL A 200 4.95 5.20 18.45
C VAL A 200 6.30 4.48 18.38
N ALA A 201 7.32 5.12 17.81
CA ALA A 201 8.67 4.56 17.68
C ALA A 201 9.31 4.31 19.05
N SER A 202 9.24 5.27 19.97
CA SER A 202 9.74 5.07 21.34
C SER A 202 8.96 4.00 22.10
N GLY A 203 7.64 3.92 21.92
CA GLY A 203 6.83 2.83 22.47
C GLY A 203 7.28 1.46 21.96
N LEU A 204 7.52 1.34 20.66
CA LEU A 204 8.00 0.11 20.03
C LEU A 204 9.41 -0.26 20.51
N LEU A 205 10.36 0.68 20.47
CA LEU A 205 11.73 0.43 20.93
C LEU A 205 11.77 0.02 22.41
N ASN A 206 10.95 0.64 23.26
CA ASN A 206 10.84 0.22 24.67
C ASN A 206 10.25 -1.19 24.81
N SER A 207 9.27 -1.58 23.97
CA SER A 207 8.77 -2.95 23.99
C SER A 207 9.80 -3.95 23.47
N ASP A 208 10.59 -3.55 22.48
CA ASP A 208 11.65 -4.37 21.89
C ASP A 208 12.80 -4.55 22.88
N ASP A 209 13.24 -3.48 23.56
CA ASP A 209 14.24 -3.54 24.62
C ASP A 209 13.81 -4.48 25.75
N ARG A 210 12.52 -4.43 26.13
CA ARG A 210 11.96 -5.37 27.10
C ARG A 210 11.97 -6.81 26.59
N ALA A 211 11.59 -7.03 25.33
CA ALA A 211 11.64 -8.35 24.72
C ALA A 211 13.07 -8.90 24.62
N LEU A 212 14.04 -8.06 24.29
CA LEU A 212 15.46 -8.42 24.26
C LEU A 212 15.99 -8.72 25.66
N ALA A 213 15.55 -7.98 26.69
CA ALA A 213 15.87 -8.29 28.08
C ALA A 213 15.32 -9.67 28.50
N GLU A 214 14.07 -9.98 28.13
CA GLU A 214 13.45 -11.30 28.35
C GLU A 214 14.21 -12.41 27.60
N LEU A 215 14.63 -12.18 26.36
CA LEU A 215 15.46 -13.13 25.60
C LEU A 215 16.84 -13.33 26.24
N ASN A 216 17.45 -12.27 26.74
CA ASN A 216 18.73 -12.34 27.43
C ASN A 216 18.59 -13.12 28.75
N GLU A 217 17.49 -12.94 29.49
CA GLU A 217 17.19 -13.74 30.68
C GLU A 217 17.00 -15.22 30.34
N LEU A 218 16.30 -15.54 29.24
CA LEU A 218 16.18 -16.91 28.75
C LEU A 218 17.55 -17.50 28.38
N SER A 219 18.39 -16.74 27.67
CA SER A 219 19.74 -17.16 27.30
C SER A 219 20.63 -17.39 28.52
N LEU A 220 20.58 -16.52 29.53
CA LEU A 220 21.30 -16.69 30.79
C LEU A 220 20.79 -17.91 31.58
N SER A 221 19.46 -18.10 31.65
CA SER A 221 18.87 -19.26 32.31
C SER A 221 19.28 -20.57 31.64
N HIS A 222 19.48 -20.55 30.33
CA HIS A 222 19.95 -21.69 29.56
C HIS A 222 21.45 -21.92 29.76
N ALA A 223 22.27 -20.87 29.74
CA ALA A 223 23.71 -20.96 29.99
C ALA A 223 24.02 -21.53 31.39
N VAL A 224 23.30 -21.08 32.42
CA VAL A 224 23.45 -21.63 33.79
C VAL A 224 23.08 -23.12 33.83
N ARG A 225 21.99 -23.52 33.17
CA ARG A 225 21.61 -24.93 33.05
C ARG A 225 22.60 -25.77 32.26
N GLN A 226 23.32 -25.16 31.34
CA GLN A 226 24.33 -25.82 30.51
C GLN A 226 25.67 -25.96 31.25
N GLU A 227 26.04 -25.03 32.12
CA GLU A 227 27.19 -25.19 33.03
C GLU A 227 26.92 -26.24 34.12
N ASP A 228 25.68 -26.32 34.61
CA ASP A 228 25.23 -27.39 35.51
C ASP A 228 24.92 -28.70 34.78
N ALA A 229 25.01 -28.73 33.45
CA ALA A 229 24.78 -29.94 32.67
C ALA A 229 25.90 -30.93 33.00
N LEU A 230 25.50 -32.04 33.61
CA LEU A 230 26.34 -33.22 33.77
C LEU A 230 27.02 -33.51 32.43
N ASP A 231 28.35 -33.61 32.44
CA ASP A 231 29.10 -34.09 31.28
C ASP A 231 28.60 -35.50 30.95
N VAL A 232 27.71 -35.59 29.97
CA VAL A 232 27.02 -36.83 29.66
C VAL A 232 28.01 -37.84 29.10
N ASP A 233 29.09 -37.39 28.46
CA ASP A 233 30.17 -38.26 27.97
C ASP A 233 30.98 -38.82 29.15
N GLU A 234 31.27 -38.00 30.16
CA GLU A 234 31.89 -38.48 31.41
C GLU A 234 30.99 -39.48 32.14
N LEU A 235 29.70 -39.18 32.23
CA LEU A 235 28.71 -40.02 32.89
C LEU A 235 28.51 -41.35 32.15
N GLN A 236 28.46 -41.32 30.82
CA GLN A 236 28.41 -42.49 29.96
C GLN A 236 29.66 -43.35 30.16
N GLY A 237 30.85 -42.75 30.11
CA GLY A 237 32.11 -43.46 30.39
C GLY A 237 32.17 -44.06 31.79
N ARG A 238 31.56 -43.40 32.78
CA ARG A 238 31.44 -43.94 34.15
C ARG A 238 30.47 -45.13 34.22
N VAL A 239 29.33 -45.06 33.54
CA VAL A 239 28.36 -46.17 33.45
C VAL A 239 29.02 -47.39 32.80
N ASP A 240 29.79 -47.19 31.74
CA ASP A 240 30.49 -48.28 31.05
C ASP A 240 31.56 -48.93 31.95
N ARG A 241 32.36 -48.12 32.66
CA ARG A 241 33.34 -48.63 33.64
C ARG A 241 32.69 -49.42 34.78
N LEU A 242 31.59 -48.92 35.33
CA LEU A 242 30.87 -49.59 36.43
C LEU A 242 30.19 -50.89 35.96
N THR A 243 29.63 -50.89 34.75
CA THR A 243 29.03 -52.07 34.14
C THR A 243 30.09 -53.15 33.93
N HIS A 244 31.27 -52.77 33.43
CA HIS A 244 32.38 -53.70 33.23
C HIS A 244 32.95 -54.25 34.55
N ALA A 245 33.10 -53.41 35.57
CA ALA A 245 33.51 -53.88 36.89
C ALA A 245 32.49 -54.87 37.49
N LEU A 246 31.18 -54.61 37.32
CA LEU A 246 30.13 -55.49 37.78
C LEU A 246 30.14 -56.84 37.05
N GLN A 247 30.41 -56.84 35.74
CA GLN A 247 30.63 -58.07 34.96
C GLN A 247 31.76 -58.90 35.55
N HIS A 248 32.94 -58.29 35.76
CA HIS A 248 34.10 -58.96 36.33
C HIS A 248 33.82 -59.55 37.72
N PHE A 249 33.17 -58.80 38.62
CA PHE A 249 32.87 -59.31 39.97
C PHE A 249 31.81 -60.42 39.97
N ARG A 250 30.76 -60.32 39.14
CA ARG A 250 29.76 -61.40 39.03
C ARG A 250 30.37 -62.66 38.43
N ALA A 251 31.18 -62.52 37.40
CA ALA A 251 31.87 -63.64 36.77
C ALA A 251 32.78 -64.35 37.78
N GLY A 252 33.66 -63.60 38.45
CA GLY A 252 34.51 -64.13 39.51
C GLY A 252 33.72 -64.85 40.61
N ALA A 253 32.62 -64.28 41.10
CA ALA A 253 31.81 -64.91 42.13
C ALA A 253 31.14 -66.24 41.68
N VAL A 254 30.74 -66.34 40.40
CA VAL A 254 30.20 -67.59 39.84
C VAL A 254 31.31 -68.62 39.66
N LYS A 255 32.48 -68.20 39.16
CA LYS A 255 33.66 -69.06 39.00
C LYS A 255 34.17 -69.61 40.33
N ASP A 256 34.35 -68.74 41.33
CA ASP A 256 34.75 -69.12 42.70
C ASP A 256 33.77 -70.11 43.33
N ARG A 257 32.46 -69.95 43.05
CA ARG A 257 31.43 -70.86 43.55
C ARG A 257 31.47 -72.21 42.82
N LEU A 258 31.73 -72.21 41.51
CA LEU A 258 31.93 -73.43 40.73
C LEU A 258 33.17 -74.19 41.22
N ASP A 259 34.31 -73.50 41.38
CA ASP A 259 35.56 -74.06 41.91
C ASP A 259 35.35 -74.69 43.28
N ARG A 260 34.63 -74.01 44.17
CA ARG A 260 34.30 -74.53 45.50
C ARG A 260 33.50 -75.82 45.43
N ILE A 261 32.44 -75.86 44.62
CA ILE A 261 31.59 -77.05 44.46
C ILE A 261 32.40 -78.19 43.82
N TYR A 262 33.25 -77.89 42.83
CA TYR A 262 34.13 -78.84 42.20
C TYR A 262 35.08 -79.47 43.23
N LEU A 263 35.80 -78.66 44.01
CA LEU A 263 36.67 -79.13 45.09
C LEU A 263 35.92 -79.92 46.17
N GLU A 264 34.75 -79.45 46.61
CA GLU A 264 33.90 -80.16 47.59
C GLU A 264 33.46 -81.53 47.06
N SER A 265 33.23 -81.68 45.74
CA SER A 265 32.85 -82.96 45.13
C SER A 265 34.01 -83.97 45.11
N PHE A 266 35.26 -83.55 44.92
CA PHE A 266 36.43 -84.41 45.09
C PHE A 266 36.59 -84.89 46.52
N HIS A 267 36.49 -83.99 47.51
CA HIS A 267 36.61 -84.37 48.91
C HIS A 267 35.50 -85.34 49.33
N SER A 268 34.30 -85.19 48.77
CA SER A 268 33.16 -86.10 49.00
C SER A 268 33.37 -87.48 48.36
N ALA A 269 34.00 -87.54 47.19
CA ALA A 269 34.31 -88.79 46.49
C ALA A 269 35.43 -89.57 47.17
N ASP A 270 36.48 -88.90 47.68
CA ASP A 270 37.56 -89.52 48.46
C ASP A 270 37.04 -90.13 49.77
N LEU A 271 36.16 -89.42 50.49
CA LEU A 271 35.58 -89.91 51.75
C LEU A 271 34.59 -91.08 51.56
N ALA A 272 34.02 -91.24 50.36
CA ALA A 272 33.13 -92.36 50.01
C ALA A 272 33.89 -93.55 49.39
N GLY A 273 35.13 -93.34 48.92
CA GLY A 273 35.94 -94.31 48.18
C GLY A 273 36.84 -95.23 49.02
N ASP A 274 36.88 -95.07 50.34
CA ASP A 274 37.73 -95.86 51.26
C ASP A 274 37.34 -97.36 51.39
N ALA A 275 36.43 -97.86 50.55
CA ALA A 275 36.14 -99.28 50.41
C ALA A 275 36.16 -99.71 48.93
N GLN A 276 37.30 -100.22 48.49
CA GLN A 276 37.49 -101.04 47.29
C GLN A 276 37.23 -100.36 45.94
N ASN A 277 38.29 -99.80 45.35
CA ASN A 277 39.01 -100.42 44.23
C ASN A 277 40.01 -99.41 43.65
N ALA A 278 41.30 -99.64 43.93
CA ALA A 278 42.40 -99.00 43.22
C ALA A 278 42.46 -99.57 41.78
N HIS A 279 41.59 -99.09 40.89
CA HIS A 279 41.79 -99.28 39.46
C HIS A 279 42.33 -97.99 38.87
N ASP A 280 43.60 -98.10 38.47
CA ASP A 280 44.36 -97.21 37.61
C ASP A 280 43.52 -96.86 36.36
N VAL A 281 42.79 -95.74 36.43
CA VAL A 281 42.08 -95.10 35.32
C VAL A 281 42.63 -93.68 35.18
N SER A 282 43.86 -93.62 34.69
CA SER A 282 44.28 -92.81 33.54
C SER A 282 44.00 -91.29 33.53
N GLU A 283 45.11 -90.54 33.59
CA GLU A 283 45.38 -89.13 33.21
C GLU A 283 44.48 -88.48 32.11
N PRO A 284 44.08 -89.12 30.98
CA PRO A 284 43.28 -88.49 29.92
C PRO A 284 41.92 -87.94 30.36
N THR A 285 41.32 -88.47 31.44
CA THR A 285 40.03 -88.00 31.95
C THR A 285 40.14 -86.65 32.69
N HIS A 286 41.31 -86.36 33.27
CA HIS A 286 41.56 -85.10 33.94
C HIS A 286 41.86 -83.97 32.94
N GLU A 287 42.53 -84.28 31.83
CA GLU A 287 42.79 -83.31 30.75
C GLU A 287 41.48 -82.87 30.09
N THR A 288 40.57 -83.82 29.80
CA THR A 288 39.26 -83.52 29.21
C THR A 288 38.38 -82.70 30.16
N ALA A 289 38.32 -83.06 31.44
CA ALA A 289 37.57 -82.30 32.44
C ALA A 289 38.10 -80.85 32.60
N LYS A 290 39.41 -80.64 32.45
CA LYS A 290 40.02 -79.31 32.49
C LYS A 290 39.68 -78.47 31.26
N GLU A 291 39.65 -79.07 30.07
CA GLU A 291 39.20 -78.40 28.84
C GLU A 291 37.72 -78.01 28.93
N GLU A 292 36.86 -78.92 29.42
CA GLU A 292 35.44 -78.64 29.66
C GLU A 292 35.25 -77.53 30.70
N LEU A 293 36.04 -77.51 31.78
CA LEU A 293 36.00 -76.44 32.79
C LEU A 293 36.43 -75.08 32.22
N ASN A 294 37.48 -75.06 31.39
CA ASN A 294 37.92 -73.84 30.72
C ASN A 294 36.85 -73.34 29.73
N SER A 295 36.22 -74.23 28.98
CA SER A 295 35.09 -73.89 28.10
C SER A 295 33.92 -73.32 28.89
N LEU A 296 33.62 -73.89 30.06
CA LEU A 296 32.56 -73.40 30.95
C LEU A 296 32.90 -72.02 31.55
N TYR A 297 34.18 -71.71 31.77
CA TYR A 297 34.60 -70.39 32.24
C TYR A 297 34.40 -69.27 31.22
N GLU A 298 34.66 -69.54 29.95
CA GLU A 298 34.36 -68.60 28.87
C GLU A 298 32.83 -68.42 28.74
N GLU A 299 32.05 -69.51 28.82
CA GLU A 299 30.59 -69.43 28.78
C GLU A 299 30.00 -68.66 29.98
N ILE A 300 30.56 -68.81 31.18
CA ILE A 300 30.17 -68.02 32.36
C ILE A 300 30.46 -66.53 32.12
N ASP A 301 31.61 -66.18 31.53
CA ASP A 301 31.93 -64.79 31.22
C ASP A 301 30.95 -64.19 30.21
N ASP A 302 30.61 -64.93 29.15
CA ASP A 302 29.64 -64.50 28.14
C ASP A 302 28.23 -64.34 28.73
N MET A 303 27.76 -65.32 29.50
CA MET A 303 26.44 -65.27 30.15
C MET A 303 26.35 -64.13 31.16
N VAL A 304 27.36 -63.96 32.03
CA VAL A 304 27.39 -62.86 32.99
C VAL A 304 27.46 -61.51 32.28
N THR A 305 28.25 -61.41 31.21
CA THR A 305 28.33 -60.20 30.38
C THR A 305 26.96 -59.84 29.81
N MET A 306 26.25 -60.82 29.25
CA MET A 306 24.91 -60.64 28.69
C MET A 306 23.89 -60.23 29.76
N VAL A 307 23.86 -60.91 30.91
CA VAL A 307 22.91 -60.63 32.00
C VAL A 307 23.17 -59.26 32.61
N VAL A 308 24.43 -58.89 32.87
CA VAL A 308 24.77 -57.56 33.41
C VAL A 308 24.50 -56.45 32.39
N ALA A 309 24.78 -56.71 31.10
CA ALA A 309 24.42 -55.79 30.04
C ALA A 309 22.91 -55.61 29.95
N HIS A 310 22.12 -56.69 30.06
CA HIS A 310 20.67 -56.64 30.02
C HIS A 310 20.06 -55.91 31.23
N ASP A 311 20.42 -56.34 32.45
CA ASP A 311 19.78 -55.86 33.69
C ASP A 311 20.17 -54.44 34.08
N HIS A 312 21.40 -54.02 33.73
CA HIS A 312 21.98 -52.77 34.21
C HIS A 312 22.48 -51.89 33.07
N GLY A 313 23.31 -52.45 32.17
CA GLY A 313 23.97 -51.66 31.13
C GLY A 313 22.99 -51.03 30.14
N ASN A 314 22.03 -51.80 29.63
CA ASN A 314 21.07 -51.39 28.62
C ASN A 314 20.06 -50.39 29.20
N ALA A 315 19.54 -50.65 30.41
CA ALA A 315 18.61 -49.74 31.07
C ALA A 315 19.24 -48.38 31.37
N LEU A 316 20.49 -48.35 31.85
CA LEU A 316 21.22 -47.11 32.10
C LEU A 316 21.55 -46.36 30.80
N ARG A 317 22.00 -47.07 29.75
CA ARG A 317 22.24 -46.47 28.43
C ARG A 317 20.97 -45.90 27.81
N ALA A 318 19.83 -46.59 27.93
CA ALA A 318 18.55 -46.08 27.45
C ALA A 318 18.14 -44.80 28.21
N ALA A 319 18.24 -44.79 29.54
CA ALA A 319 17.94 -43.62 30.35
C ALA A 319 18.86 -42.41 30.03
N LEU A 320 20.16 -42.66 29.79
CA LEU A 320 21.09 -41.62 29.35
C LEU A 320 20.75 -41.09 27.95
N GLN A 321 20.38 -41.95 27.01
CA GLN A 321 19.93 -41.54 25.68
C GLN A 321 18.64 -40.72 25.72
N ASP A 322 17.67 -41.12 26.55
CA ASP A 322 16.43 -40.36 26.75
C ASP A 322 16.70 -39.00 27.37
N PHE A 323 17.63 -38.92 28.33
CA PHE A 323 18.08 -37.66 28.91
C PHE A 323 18.75 -36.76 27.86
N CYS A 324 19.69 -37.29 27.05
CA CYS A 324 20.30 -36.55 25.95
C CYS A 324 19.25 -36.02 24.96
N ARG A 325 18.27 -36.85 24.59
CA ARG A 325 17.18 -36.47 23.69
C ARG A 325 16.31 -35.37 24.30
N ALA A 326 15.95 -35.48 25.57
CA ALA A 326 15.18 -34.45 26.26
C ALA A 326 15.93 -33.12 26.34
N GLN A 327 17.23 -33.18 26.66
CA GLN A 327 18.08 -31.98 26.73
C GLN A 327 18.21 -31.30 25.37
N THR A 328 18.48 -32.05 24.31
CA THR A 328 18.56 -31.52 22.93
C THR A 328 17.23 -30.98 22.42
N GLN A 329 16.10 -31.58 22.80
CA GLN A 329 14.79 -31.02 22.49
C GLN A 329 14.51 -29.72 23.25
N GLU A 330 14.92 -29.63 24.52
CA GLU A 330 14.77 -28.40 25.30
C GLU A 330 15.63 -27.27 24.74
N THR A 331 16.87 -27.55 24.32
CA THR A 331 17.76 -26.57 23.68
C THR A 331 17.16 -26.09 22.36
N GLN A 332 16.69 -27.01 21.51
CA GLN A 332 16.04 -26.66 20.24
C GLN A 332 14.77 -25.82 20.44
N ALA A 333 13.92 -26.19 21.41
CA ALA A 333 12.71 -25.44 21.70
C ALA A 333 13.02 -24.03 22.27
N ALA A 334 14.11 -23.88 23.01
CA ALA A 334 14.58 -22.57 23.47
C ALA A 334 15.11 -21.72 22.30
N GLU A 335 15.93 -22.31 21.43
CA GLU A 335 16.44 -21.66 20.22
C GLU A 335 15.32 -21.21 19.28
N GLU A 336 14.30 -22.04 19.06
CA GLU A 336 13.12 -21.71 18.25
C GLU A 336 12.34 -20.53 18.86
N LYS A 337 12.18 -20.49 20.18
CA LYS A 337 11.56 -19.33 20.87
C LYS A 337 12.37 -18.06 20.70
N VAL A 338 13.70 -18.13 20.77
CA VAL A 338 14.58 -16.98 20.52
C VAL A 338 14.43 -16.50 19.08
N TYR A 339 14.49 -17.43 18.12
CA TYR A 339 14.37 -17.14 16.70
C TYR A 339 13.03 -16.49 16.35
N THR A 340 11.92 -17.11 16.75
CA THR A 340 10.56 -16.58 16.51
C THR A 340 10.38 -15.18 17.11
N ARG A 341 10.94 -14.94 18.29
CA ARG A 341 10.89 -13.62 18.92
C ARG A 341 11.72 -12.60 18.14
N LEU A 342 12.93 -12.93 17.71
CA LEU A 342 13.76 -12.05 16.87
C LEU A 342 13.11 -11.73 15.52
N CYS A 343 12.43 -12.70 14.89
CA CYS A 343 11.62 -12.44 13.70
C CYS A 343 10.52 -11.42 13.98
N SER A 344 9.76 -11.59 15.07
CA SER A 344 8.69 -10.66 15.42
C SER A 344 9.18 -9.22 15.69
N LEU A 345 10.38 -9.08 16.27
CA LEU A 345 11.02 -7.77 16.48
C LEU A 345 11.43 -7.13 15.15
N THR A 346 11.99 -7.94 14.25
CA THR A 346 12.41 -7.47 12.91
C THR A 346 11.20 -7.01 12.09
N GLU A 347 10.12 -7.78 12.06
CA GLU A 347 8.88 -7.43 11.37
C GLU A 347 8.26 -6.13 11.89
N ALA A 348 8.32 -5.91 13.21
CA ALA A 348 7.80 -4.68 13.81
C ALA A 348 8.63 -3.44 13.41
N LEU A 349 9.97 -3.58 13.36
CA LEU A 349 10.88 -2.53 12.88
C LEU A 349 10.68 -2.24 11.38
N GLU A 350 10.52 -3.27 10.55
CA GLU A 350 10.20 -3.13 9.13
C GLU A 350 8.87 -2.41 8.92
N GLY A 351 7.85 -2.74 9.73
CA GLY A 351 6.55 -2.07 9.71
C GLY A 351 6.66 -0.58 10.07
N LEU A 352 7.48 -0.23 11.06
CA LEU A 352 7.74 1.16 11.43
C LEU A 352 8.49 1.91 10.32
N ALA A 353 9.51 1.29 9.71
CA ALA A 353 10.27 1.85 8.60
C ALA A 353 9.37 2.13 7.39
N ALA A 354 8.57 1.15 6.96
CA ALA A 354 7.62 1.30 5.85
C ALA A 354 6.56 2.39 6.14
N ARG A 355 6.15 2.56 7.40
CA ARG A 355 5.27 3.66 7.80
C ARG A 355 5.98 5.02 7.68
N ALA A 356 7.23 5.13 8.12
CA ALA A 356 8.00 6.36 8.01
C ALA A 356 8.23 6.77 6.54
N GLU A 357 8.57 5.81 5.68
CA GLU A 357 8.73 6.03 4.24
C GLU A 357 7.44 6.54 3.59
N ARG A 358 6.30 5.91 3.89
CA ARG A 358 4.99 6.38 3.38
C ARG A 358 4.69 7.83 3.77
N LEU A 359 4.96 8.20 5.03
CA LEU A 359 4.78 9.57 5.51
C LEU A 359 5.73 10.54 4.81
N GLN A 360 6.98 10.12 4.52
CA GLN A 360 7.94 10.93 3.79
C GLN A 360 7.51 11.17 2.34
N VAL A 361 7.04 10.13 1.64
CA VAL A 361 6.50 10.25 0.28
C VAL A 361 5.27 11.16 0.26
N GLN A 362 4.34 10.98 1.19
CA GLN A 362 3.16 11.85 1.32
C GLN A 362 3.57 13.31 1.57
N ARG A 363 4.56 13.54 2.44
CA ARG A 363 5.09 14.89 2.69
C ARG A 363 5.66 15.52 1.43
N HIS A 364 6.43 14.76 0.65
CA HIS A 364 7.02 15.24 -0.58
C HIS A 364 5.94 15.63 -1.60
N ASN A 365 4.96 14.76 -1.82
CA ASN A 365 3.86 14.99 -2.75
C ASN A 365 3.01 16.21 -2.35
N LEU A 366 2.74 16.39 -1.06
CA LEU A 366 2.00 17.57 -0.58
C LEU A 366 2.80 18.86 -0.77
N HIS A 367 4.11 18.85 -0.55
CA HIS A 367 4.96 20.01 -0.83
C HIS A 367 5.02 20.34 -2.32
N GLU A 368 5.07 19.33 -3.19
CA GLU A 368 5.01 19.52 -4.64
C GLU A 368 3.66 20.13 -5.06
N LEU A 369 2.55 19.58 -4.56
CA LEU A 369 1.21 20.09 -4.84
C LEU A 369 1.05 21.53 -4.34
N GLU A 370 1.58 21.86 -3.15
CA GLU A 370 1.58 23.22 -2.62
C GLU A 370 2.38 24.18 -3.51
N ALA A 371 3.54 23.75 -4.02
CA ALA A 371 4.33 24.54 -4.95
C ALA A 371 3.59 24.79 -6.28
N GLN A 372 2.89 23.77 -6.81
CA GLN A 372 2.08 23.90 -8.02
C GLN A 372 0.89 24.87 -7.82
N VAL A 373 0.19 24.79 -6.69
CA VAL A 373 -0.91 25.72 -6.36
C VAL A 373 -0.39 27.16 -6.29
N ARG A 374 0.73 27.39 -5.61
CA ARG A 374 1.35 28.74 -5.54
C ARG A 374 1.76 29.27 -6.91
N LEU A 375 2.22 28.41 -7.82
CA LEU A 375 2.57 28.80 -9.19
C LEU A 375 1.31 29.19 -10.01
N LEU A 376 0.22 28.44 -9.86
CA LEU A 376 -1.06 28.77 -10.49
C LEU A 376 -1.62 30.09 -9.95
N GLU A 377 -1.50 30.35 -8.65
CA GLU A 377 -1.88 31.62 -8.03
C GLU A 377 -1.08 32.80 -8.56
N ALA A 378 0.24 32.64 -8.71
CA ALA A 378 1.11 33.67 -9.26
C ALA A 378 0.73 34.00 -10.72
N ASN A 379 0.35 33.00 -11.51
CA ASN A 379 -0.08 33.17 -12.90
C ASN A 379 -1.48 33.77 -13.03
N ASN A 380 -2.37 33.51 -12.06
CA ASN A 380 -3.74 34.07 -12.02
C ASN A 380 -3.81 35.45 -11.36
N SER A 381 -2.69 35.96 -10.83
CA SER A 381 -2.60 37.34 -10.36
C SER A 381 -2.99 38.29 -11.49
N PRO A 382 -3.91 39.24 -11.26
CA PRO A 382 -4.40 40.12 -12.30
C PRO A 382 -3.21 40.86 -12.92
N ARG A 383 -2.88 40.54 -14.18
CA ARG A 383 -1.99 41.35 -15.02
C ARG A 383 -2.44 42.80 -14.90
N LYS A 384 -1.72 43.60 -14.11
CA LYS A 384 -2.03 45.00 -13.79
C LYS A 384 -2.00 45.93 -15.02
N ASP A 385 -1.68 45.41 -16.21
CA ASP A 385 -1.43 46.21 -17.41
C ASP A 385 -2.63 46.36 -18.36
N ALA A 386 -3.79 45.75 -18.07
CA ALA A 386 -4.98 45.94 -18.91
C ALA A 386 -5.53 47.39 -18.88
N ALA A 387 -5.15 48.20 -17.88
CA ALA A 387 -5.59 49.59 -17.75
C ALA A 387 -4.93 50.55 -18.75
N LYS A 388 -3.80 50.20 -19.38
CA LYS A 388 -3.11 51.08 -20.35
C LYS A 388 -3.55 50.90 -21.80
N VAL A 389 -4.37 49.90 -22.11
CA VAL A 389 -4.86 49.66 -23.49
C VAL A 389 -6.19 50.39 -23.76
N VAL A 390 -6.94 50.78 -22.72
CA VAL A 390 -8.28 51.37 -22.87
C VAL A 390 -8.24 52.87 -23.20
N THR A 391 -7.17 53.61 -22.90
CA THR A 391 -7.11 55.06 -23.19
C THR A 391 -6.70 55.41 -24.63
N ARG A 392 -6.67 54.44 -25.56
CA ARG A 392 -6.38 54.68 -27.00
C ARG A 392 -7.54 54.33 -27.93
N ALA A 393 -8.74 54.09 -27.39
CA ALA A 393 -9.90 53.62 -28.15
C ALA A 393 -11.04 54.66 -28.31
N GLU A 394 -10.77 55.96 -28.07
CA GLU A 394 -11.80 57.02 -28.16
C GLU A 394 -11.70 57.92 -29.40
N SER A 395 -10.92 57.58 -30.44
CA SER A 395 -10.97 58.36 -31.68
C SER A 395 -10.95 57.50 -32.94
N ASN A 396 -12.09 57.52 -33.64
CA ASN A 396 -12.32 57.35 -35.08
C ASN A 396 -13.18 56.12 -35.49
N ASP A 397 -14.16 56.43 -36.33
CA ASP A 397 -15.31 55.66 -36.84
C ASP A 397 -15.00 54.43 -37.72
N THR A 398 -14.07 53.57 -37.33
CA THR A 398 -13.89 52.27 -37.99
C THR A 398 -13.59 51.25 -36.92
N THR A 399 -14.54 50.33 -36.70
CA THR A 399 -14.55 49.28 -35.68
C THR A 399 -13.17 48.61 -35.54
N PRO A 400 -12.34 49.04 -34.58
CA PRO A 400 -10.96 48.56 -34.47
C PRO A 400 -10.92 47.12 -33.96
N ALA A 401 -12.01 46.62 -33.36
CA ALA A 401 -12.15 45.22 -33.01
C ALA A 401 -12.38 44.31 -34.23
N ALA A 402 -13.06 44.82 -35.27
CA ALA A 402 -13.24 44.09 -36.53
C ALA A 402 -11.95 44.13 -37.35
N ASP A 403 -11.27 45.27 -37.42
CA ASP A 403 -9.96 45.39 -38.07
C ASP A 403 -8.85 44.64 -37.29
N ALA A 404 -8.92 44.57 -35.96
CA ALA A 404 -8.00 43.78 -35.15
C ALA A 404 -8.28 42.28 -35.25
N LEU A 405 -9.55 41.84 -35.33
CA LEU A 405 -9.87 40.44 -35.64
C LEU A 405 -9.47 40.08 -37.07
N LEU A 406 -9.68 40.98 -38.05
CA LEU A 406 -9.23 40.79 -39.43
C LEU A 406 -7.70 40.79 -39.54
N GLN A 407 -6.97 41.61 -38.74
CA GLN A 407 -5.51 41.57 -38.66
C GLN A 407 -4.99 40.33 -37.92
N HIS A 408 -5.64 39.90 -36.84
CA HIS A 408 -5.23 38.73 -36.06
C HIS A 408 -5.57 37.41 -36.78
N LEU A 409 -6.52 37.44 -37.72
CA LEU A 409 -6.83 36.37 -38.66
C LEU A 409 -6.12 36.56 -40.02
N SER A 410 -5.30 37.60 -40.17
CA SER A 410 -4.56 37.95 -41.40
C SER A 410 -5.40 38.11 -42.68
N LEU A 411 -6.70 38.41 -42.55
CA LEU A 411 -7.61 38.61 -43.67
C LEU A 411 -7.69 40.12 -44.01
N SER A 412 -6.71 40.60 -44.79
CA SER A 412 -6.78 41.97 -45.32
C SER A 412 -7.86 42.08 -46.41
N THR A 413 -8.59 43.20 -46.45
CA THR A 413 -9.73 43.47 -47.34
C THR A 413 -9.35 43.73 -48.81
N HIS A 414 -8.18 43.32 -49.27
CA HIS A 414 -7.80 43.41 -50.68
C HIS A 414 -8.03 42.09 -51.39
N ALA A 415 -8.94 42.11 -52.37
CA ALA A 415 -9.39 41.02 -53.23
C ALA A 415 -8.29 40.43 -54.17
N HIS A 416 -7.02 40.47 -53.77
CA HIS A 416 -5.91 40.03 -54.59
C HIS A 416 -5.24 38.73 -54.15
N LYS A 417 -5.72 38.01 -53.15
CA LYS A 417 -4.99 36.83 -52.66
C LYS A 417 -5.87 35.64 -52.30
N LEU A 418 -6.62 35.16 -53.28
CA LEU A 418 -7.06 33.75 -53.28
C LEU A 418 -5.85 32.78 -53.20
N SER A 419 -4.65 33.23 -53.59
CA SER A 419 -3.40 32.51 -53.37
C SER A 419 -2.99 32.43 -51.90
N GLU A 420 -3.20 33.47 -51.08
CA GLU A 420 -2.89 33.40 -49.64
C GLU A 420 -3.84 32.49 -48.87
N ILE A 421 -5.10 32.34 -49.33
CA ILE A 421 -6.02 31.36 -48.74
C ILE A 421 -5.54 29.93 -49.06
N ALA A 422 -5.01 29.70 -50.26
CA ALA A 422 -4.39 28.42 -50.60
C ALA A 422 -3.12 28.17 -49.76
N ASP A 423 -2.30 29.19 -49.54
CA ASP A 423 -1.10 29.08 -48.69
C ASP A 423 -1.45 28.86 -47.20
N LEU A 424 -2.56 29.42 -46.73
CA LEU A 424 -3.04 29.19 -45.35
C LEU A 424 -3.64 27.80 -45.20
N HIS A 425 -4.29 27.28 -46.25
CA HIS A 425 -4.73 25.89 -46.27
C HIS A 425 -3.55 24.91 -46.25
N THR A 426 -2.49 25.16 -47.03
CA THR A 426 -1.29 24.30 -47.00
C THR A 426 -0.57 24.37 -45.66
N LEU A 427 -0.55 25.53 -44.99
CA LEU A 427 -0.01 25.66 -43.64
C LEU A 427 -0.86 24.91 -42.60
N LEU A 428 -2.19 24.98 -42.72
CA LEU A 428 -3.10 24.25 -41.84
C LEU A 428 -2.96 22.74 -42.05
N ASP A 429 -2.80 22.29 -43.29
CA ASP A 429 -2.53 20.89 -43.61
C ASP A 429 -1.14 20.45 -43.09
N ASP A 430 -0.11 21.29 -43.17
CA ASP A 430 1.22 21.01 -42.60
C ASP A 430 1.17 20.90 -41.06
N VAL A 431 0.42 21.77 -40.39
CA VAL A 431 0.23 21.69 -38.93
C VAL A 431 -0.59 20.45 -38.56
N THR A 432 -1.64 20.15 -39.32
CA THR A 432 -2.49 18.98 -39.09
C THR A 432 -1.70 17.69 -39.27
N THR A 433 -0.92 17.57 -40.34
CA THR A 433 -0.06 16.40 -40.59
C THR A 433 1.06 16.26 -39.56
N LYS A 434 1.64 17.37 -39.06
CA LYS A 434 2.59 17.34 -37.93
C LYS A 434 1.95 16.84 -36.65
N PHE A 435 0.75 17.30 -36.32
CA PHE A 435 0.02 16.82 -35.13
C PHE A 435 -0.41 15.35 -35.28
N GLU A 436 -0.85 14.93 -36.47
CA GLU A 436 -1.14 13.53 -36.77
C GLU A 436 0.10 12.64 -36.65
N GLN A 437 1.24 13.10 -37.19
CA GLN A 437 2.52 12.40 -37.09
C GLN A 437 3.01 12.31 -35.63
N GLN A 438 2.91 13.40 -34.88
CA GLN A 438 3.28 13.42 -33.46
C GLN A 438 2.34 12.54 -32.62
N SER A 439 1.05 12.56 -32.92
CA SER A 439 0.05 11.69 -32.28
C SER A 439 0.36 10.21 -32.58
N ALA A 440 0.62 9.86 -33.84
CA ALA A 440 0.99 8.51 -34.23
C ALA A 440 2.30 8.05 -33.57
N GLN A 441 3.29 8.94 -33.45
CA GLN A 441 4.55 8.67 -32.77
C GLN A 441 4.36 8.45 -31.26
N ASN A 442 3.54 9.27 -30.60
CA ASN A 442 3.20 9.08 -29.19
C ASN A 442 2.46 7.75 -28.96
N VAL A 443 1.53 7.38 -29.86
CA VAL A 443 0.84 6.09 -29.80
C VAL A 443 1.82 4.93 -29.99
N ALA A 444 2.77 5.03 -30.93
CA ALA A 444 3.80 4.03 -31.12
C ALA A 444 4.70 3.87 -29.88
N GLU A 445 5.13 4.96 -29.25
CA GLU A 445 5.93 4.93 -28.03
C GLU A 445 5.17 4.32 -26.84
N ILE A 446 3.87 4.62 -26.70
CA ILE A 446 3.00 3.98 -25.70
C ILE A 446 2.88 2.48 -25.96
N LEU A 447 2.74 2.05 -27.22
CA LEU A 447 2.66 0.63 -27.58
C LEU A 447 3.98 -0.08 -27.28
N ASP A 448 5.13 0.52 -27.62
CA ASP A 448 6.46 -0.05 -27.35
C ASP A 448 6.75 -0.16 -25.84
N THR A 449 6.44 0.87 -25.06
CA THR A 449 6.59 0.84 -23.60
C THR A 449 5.66 -0.21 -22.97
N SER A 450 4.44 -0.37 -23.49
CA SER A 450 3.51 -1.42 -23.04
C SER A 450 4.04 -2.83 -23.37
N ALA A 451 4.62 -3.02 -24.56
CA ALA A 451 5.21 -4.29 -24.97
C ALA A 451 6.45 -4.64 -24.12
N LEU A 452 7.28 -3.64 -23.79
CA LEU A 452 8.41 -3.80 -22.87
C LEU A 452 7.95 -4.14 -21.45
N ALA A 453 6.86 -3.52 -20.97
CA ALA A 453 6.29 -3.87 -19.67
C ALA A 453 5.74 -5.31 -19.64
N ALA A 454 5.10 -5.76 -20.73
CA ALA A 454 4.60 -7.13 -20.86
C ALA A 454 5.73 -8.16 -20.87
N THR A 455 6.83 -7.90 -21.58
CA THR A 455 8.01 -8.79 -21.58
C THR A 455 8.68 -8.85 -20.20
N ARG A 456 8.83 -7.72 -19.50
CA ARG A 456 9.34 -7.70 -18.12
C ARG A 456 8.47 -8.50 -17.15
N ARG A 457 7.13 -8.39 -17.26
CA ARG A 457 6.21 -9.21 -16.45
C ARG A 457 6.37 -10.71 -16.75
N ARG A 458 6.49 -11.09 -18.03
CA ARG A 458 6.71 -12.50 -18.40
C ARG A 458 8.00 -13.06 -17.78
N VAL A 459 9.11 -12.32 -17.88
CA VAL A 459 10.40 -12.74 -17.28
C VAL A 459 10.31 -12.84 -15.75
N ALA A 460 9.61 -11.90 -15.10
CA ALA A 460 9.41 -11.96 -13.65
C ALA A 460 8.58 -13.19 -13.23
N LEU A 461 7.51 -13.50 -13.97
CA LEU A 461 6.70 -14.70 -13.73
C LEU A 461 7.48 -15.99 -13.97
N GLU A 462 8.34 -16.02 -14.99
CA GLU A 462 9.22 -17.16 -15.26
C GLU A 462 10.21 -17.39 -14.11
N LYS A 463 10.82 -16.33 -13.57
CA LYS A 463 11.67 -16.41 -12.37
C LYS A 463 10.91 -16.88 -11.12
N VAL A 464 9.68 -16.42 -10.93
CA VAL A 464 8.83 -16.88 -9.81
C VAL A 464 8.46 -18.35 -10.00
N ALA A 465 8.14 -18.78 -11.22
CA ALA A 465 7.85 -20.18 -11.53
C ALA A 465 9.09 -21.08 -11.32
N GLU A 466 10.29 -20.61 -11.70
CA GLU A 466 11.55 -21.31 -11.44
C GLU A 466 11.87 -21.40 -9.94
N ALA A 467 11.63 -20.33 -9.19
CA ALA A 467 11.76 -20.33 -7.73
C ALA A 467 10.77 -21.32 -7.07
N LEU A 468 9.51 -21.35 -7.52
CA LEU A 468 8.51 -22.30 -7.03
C LEU A 468 8.83 -23.75 -7.43
N ALA A 469 9.39 -23.98 -8.61
CA ALA A 469 9.80 -25.32 -9.05
C ALA A 469 11.03 -25.83 -8.26
N THR A 470 11.96 -24.95 -7.90
CA THR A 470 13.12 -25.28 -7.06
C THR A 470 12.74 -25.50 -5.59
N ASP A 471 11.69 -24.83 -5.12
CA ASP A 471 11.09 -25.07 -3.80
C ASP A 471 10.29 -26.38 -3.76
N GLY A 472 9.60 -26.75 -4.85
CA GLY A 472 8.95 -28.06 -4.99
C GLY A 472 9.93 -29.24 -4.92
N ASN A 473 11.18 -29.06 -5.35
CA ASN A 473 12.23 -30.06 -5.14
C ASN A 473 12.65 -30.18 -3.66
N HIS A 474 12.58 -29.10 -2.88
CA HIS A 474 12.78 -29.14 -1.43
C HIS A 474 11.61 -29.82 -0.73
N GLU A 475 10.37 -29.59 -1.17
CA GLU A 475 9.20 -30.27 -0.62
C GLU A 475 9.19 -31.78 -0.92
N LEU A 476 9.60 -32.19 -2.13
CA LEU A 476 9.78 -33.61 -2.47
C LEU A 476 10.92 -34.26 -1.70
N ALA A 477 12.03 -33.56 -1.47
CA ALA A 477 13.13 -34.05 -0.64
C ALA A 477 12.71 -34.19 0.82
N LEU A 478 11.93 -33.25 1.36
CA LEU A 478 11.36 -33.33 2.71
C LEU A 478 10.35 -34.49 2.84
N ARG A 479 9.52 -34.72 1.82
CA ARG A 479 8.56 -35.82 1.80
C ARG A 479 9.26 -37.19 1.71
N ALA A 480 10.32 -37.31 0.90
CA ALA A 480 11.15 -38.51 0.83
C ALA A 480 11.94 -38.76 2.14
N LEU A 481 12.42 -37.71 2.80
CA LEU A 481 13.05 -37.79 4.12
C LEU A 481 12.03 -38.25 5.18
N ALA A 482 10.81 -37.73 5.16
CA ALA A 482 9.74 -38.12 6.07
C ALA A 482 9.34 -39.60 5.88
N GLU A 483 9.23 -40.08 4.63
CA GLU A 483 8.99 -41.50 4.34
C GLU A 483 10.14 -42.40 4.80
N SER A 484 11.40 -41.98 4.60
CA SER A 484 12.59 -42.70 5.11
C SER A 484 12.57 -42.82 6.65
N ILE A 485 12.19 -41.74 7.34
CA ILE A 485 12.02 -41.74 8.80
C ILE A 485 10.89 -42.68 9.23
N ALA A 486 9.77 -42.70 8.51
CA ALA A 486 8.66 -43.61 8.82
C ALA A 486 9.05 -45.08 8.64
N VAL A 487 9.76 -45.43 7.55
CA VAL A 487 10.22 -46.80 7.27
C VAL A 487 11.26 -47.26 8.30
N THR A 488 12.19 -46.39 8.68
CA THR A 488 13.18 -46.72 9.71
C THR A 488 12.54 -46.91 11.08
N ARG A 489 11.53 -46.10 11.43
CA ARG A 489 10.76 -46.26 12.66
C ARG A 489 9.99 -47.58 12.71
N ALA A 490 9.32 -47.96 11.62
CA ALA A 490 8.62 -49.24 11.52
C ALA A 490 9.57 -50.44 11.68
N LYS A 491 10.77 -50.37 11.08
CA LYS A 491 11.80 -51.43 11.23
C LYS A 491 12.34 -51.54 12.66
N ILE A 492 12.40 -50.43 13.40
CA ILE A 492 12.82 -50.44 14.80
C ILE A 492 11.71 -51.06 15.68
N GLU A 493 10.45 -50.73 15.43
CA GLU A 493 9.31 -51.35 16.13
C GLU A 493 9.19 -52.86 15.84
N ASP A 494 9.43 -53.30 14.60
CA ASP A 494 9.46 -54.72 14.24
C ASP A 494 10.65 -55.48 14.84
N ALA A 495 11.76 -54.80 15.17
CA ALA A 495 12.92 -55.41 15.81
C ALA A 495 12.80 -55.46 17.35
N GLN A 496 11.80 -54.78 17.92
CA GLN A 496 11.53 -54.72 19.37
C GLN A 496 10.40 -55.65 19.81
N ASN A 497 9.64 -56.21 18.86
CA ASN A 497 8.69 -57.30 19.06
C ASN A 497 9.31 -58.63 18.66
#